data_AF-A0A973X9U1-F1
#
_entry.id   AF-A0A973X9U1-F1
#
_cell.length_a   1.000
_cell.length_b   1.000
_cell.length_c   1.000
_cell.angle_alpha   90.00
_cell.angle_beta   90.00
_cell.angle_gamma   90.00
#
_symmetry.space_group_name_H-M   'P 1'
#
loop_
_entity.id
_entity.type
_entity.pdbx_description
1 polymer ?
#
loop_
_entity_poly.entity_id
_entity_poly.type
_entity_poly.pdbx_seq_one_letter_code
_entity_poly.pdbx_strand_id
1 'polypeptide(L)'
;MTMNKLSPLTRKARWLAVLACIAIPFGLLAYTGGFASIPLPIDQPIGYVAQDDITSFDLTSNAEVIFRPEYNRQYWSGDLHAFPVSSAGLINTSVESWTGGSTPAAKLLGQNWDTGRFIGTMNDAGAGIAFRETSMGSTSFPAPPTISGNTYTRANLLAYLRGDSTNEGGGGMRPRASPLGDIVHSRPYFLNDDAYDTVFVGANDGMLHAFDATSGAERWAY
;
A
#
# COMPACT_ATOMS: atom_id res chain seq x y z
N MET A 1 -34.71 -55.23 77.05
CA MET A 1 -33.29 -55.40 77.42
C MET A 1 -32.49 -55.39 76.11
N THR A 2 -32.16 -54.19 75.62
CA THR A 2 -30.77 -53.69 75.50
C THR A 2 -29.86 -54.60 74.68
N MET A 3 -29.45 -54.15 73.49
CA MET A 3 -28.10 -53.59 73.32
C MET A 3 -27.94 -52.92 71.95
N ASN A 4 -27.26 -51.78 72.01
CA ASN A 4 -26.86 -50.89 70.94
C ASN A 4 -25.55 -51.36 70.30
N LYS A 5 -25.18 -50.70 69.18
CA LYS A 5 -23.81 -50.52 68.60
C LYS A 5 -23.25 -51.70 67.76
N LEU A 6 -22.62 -51.55 66.59
CA LEU A 6 -21.93 -50.45 65.88
C LEU A 6 -21.91 -50.69 64.33
N SER A 7 -21.83 -49.61 63.55
CA SER A 7 -21.40 -49.54 62.13
C SER A 7 -19.85 -49.71 62.02
N PRO A 8 -19.14 -49.77 60.85
CA PRO A 8 -19.43 -49.07 59.57
C PRO A 8 -18.86 -49.70 58.25
N LEU A 9 -18.97 -48.94 57.12
CA LEU A 9 -18.19 -49.03 55.86
C LEU A 9 -18.46 -50.29 54.99
N THR A 10 -18.67 -50.29 53.67
CA THR A 10 -18.21 -49.45 52.57
C THR A 10 -18.85 -50.00 51.27
N ARG A 11 -19.45 -49.16 50.42
CA ARG A 11 -19.24 -49.10 48.95
C ARG A 11 -20.25 -48.16 48.30
N LYS A 12 -19.78 -46.92 48.15
CA LYS A 12 -20.38 -45.85 47.35
C LYS A 12 -20.22 -46.16 45.85
N ALA A 13 -21.12 -45.55 45.08
CA ALA A 13 -20.92 -45.04 43.72
C ALA A 13 -20.70 -46.04 42.58
N ARG A 14 -21.78 -46.53 41.98
CA ARG A 14 -21.75 -47.12 40.62
C ARG A 14 -22.91 -46.73 39.69
N TRP A 15 -23.73 -45.74 40.03
CA TRP A 15 -24.92 -45.38 39.24
C TRP A 15 -25.00 -43.91 38.77
N LEU A 16 -23.89 -43.16 38.82
CA LEU A 16 -23.85 -41.76 38.37
C LEU A 16 -22.82 -41.47 37.25
N ALA A 17 -22.39 -42.50 36.51
CA ALA A 17 -21.39 -42.35 35.44
C ALA A 17 -21.90 -42.69 34.03
N VAL A 18 -23.17 -43.10 33.87
CA VAL A 18 -23.69 -43.55 32.57
C VAL A 18 -24.51 -42.47 31.84
N LEU A 19 -24.89 -41.37 32.51
CA LEU A 19 -25.66 -40.27 31.91
C LEU A 19 -24.83 -39.05 31.50
N ALA A 20 -23.50 -39.06 31.73
CA ALA A 20 -22.61 -37.97 31.34
C ALA A 20 -21.92 -38.16 29.96
N CYS A 21 -22.12 -39.31 29.30
CA CYS A 21 -21.44 -39.64 28.04
C CYS A 21 -22.33 -39.58 26.78
N ILE A 22 -23.58 -39.11 26.87
CA ILE A 22 -24.49 -39.01 25.70
C ILE A 22 -24.78 -37.53 25.33
N ALA A 23 -24.26 -36.56 26.09
CA ALA A 23 -24.41 -35.13 25.79
C ALA A 23 -23.20 -34.50 25.05
N ILE A 24 -22.36 -35.32 24.40
CA ILE A 24 -21.23 -34.85 23.59
C ILE A 24 -21.23 -35.67 22.28
N PRO A 25 -22.18 -35.44 21.36
CA PRO A 25 -21.76 -34.90 20.07
C PRO A 25 -22.83 -34.05 19.37
N PHE A 26 -23.58 -33.20 20.08
CA PHE A 26 -24.48 -32.20 19.46
C PHE A 26 -24.02 -30.75 19.71
N GLY A 27 -22.71 -30.58 19.86
CA GLY A 27 -22.06 -29.28 20.03
C GLY A 27 -20.86 -29.09 19.11
N LEU A 28 -20.82 -29.77 17.96
CA LEU A 28 -19.98 -29.30 16.85
C LEU A 28 -20.85 -28.37 16.00
N LEU A 29 -21.16 -27.20 16.58
CA LEU A 29 -21.56 -26.06 15.79
C LEU A 29 -20.40 -25.86 14.82
N ALA A 30 -20.65 -26.03 13.53
CA ALA A 30 -19.72 -25.65 12.49
C ALA A 30 -19.48 -24.14 12.65
N TYR A 31 -18.49 -23.78 13.47
CA TYR A 31 -17.75 -22.56 13.27
C TYR A 31 -16.92 -22.84 12.02
N THR A 32 -17.57 -22.83 10.86
CA THR A 32 -16.94 -22.28 9.67
C THR A 32 -16.65 -20.85 10.10
N GLY A 33 -15.47 -20.64 10.68
CA GLY A 33 -14.93 -19.31 10.80
C GLY A 33 -15.04 -18.77 9.40
N GLY A 34 -15.99 -17.86 9.19
CA GLY A 34 -15.94 -17.02 8.02
C GLY A 34 -14.54 -16.45 8.12
N PHE A 35 -13.67 -16.84 7.20
CA PHE A 35 -12.52 -16.00 6.92
C PHE A 35 -13.13 -14.62 6.81
N ALA A 36 -12.76 -13.70 7.72
CA ALA A 36 -13.07 -12.29 7.51
C ALA A 36 -12.69 -12.08 6.05
N SER A 37 -13.69 -11.79 5.22
CA SER A 37 -13.50 -11.72 3.77
C SER A 37 -12.24 -10.90 3.58
N ILE A 38 -11.21 -11.51 3.00
CA ILE A 38 -9.98 -10.77 2.69
C ILE A 38 -10.49 -9.53 1.99
N PRO A 39 -10.24 -8.31 2.52
CA PRO A 39 -10.77 -7.12 1.91
C PRO A 39 -10.36 -7.18 0.45
N LEU A 40 -11.32 -7.44 -0.44
CA LEU A 40 -11.02 -7.38 -1.85
C LEU A 40 -10.68 -5.90 -2.04
N PRO A 41 -9.50 -5.53 -2.55
CA PRO A 41 -9.16 -4.13 -2.73
C PRO A 41 -10.31 -3.36 -3.39
N ILE A 42 -11.00 -4.02 -4.34
CA ILE A 42 -12.20 -3.54 -5.04
C ILE A 42 -13.29 -3.00 -4.10
N ASP A 43 -13.50 -3.55 -2.92
CA ASP A 43 -14.62 -3.20 -2.04
C ASP A 43 -14.24 -2.21 -0.92
N GLN A 44 -13.04 -1.62 -0.97
CA GLN A 44 -12.68 -0.58 -0.01
C GLN A 44 -13.51 0.70 -0.24
N PRO A 45 -14.28 1.18 0.77
CA PRO A 45 -14.99 2.45 0.65
C PRO A 45 -13.98 3.58 0.52
N ILE A 46 -14.21 4.47 -0.45
CA ILE A 46 -13.37 5.66 -0.64
C ILE A 46 -13.74 6.65 0.47
N GLY A 47 -12.97 6.65 1.56
CA GLY A 47 -13.23 7.51 2.71
C GLY A 47 -12.87 8.98 2.47
N TYR A 48 -11.83 9.23 1.66
CA TYR A 48 -11.32 10.56 1.34
C TYR A 48 -10.70 10.53 -0.06
N VAL A 49 -11.03 11.51 -0.90
CA VAL A 49 -10.33 11.77 -2.16
C VAL A 49 -9.38 12.92 -1.91
N ALA A 50 -8.11 12.71 -2.26
CA ALA A 50 -7.07 13.71 -2.11
C ALA A 50 -7.47 15.04 -2.79
N GLN A 51 -7.34 16.13 -2.02
CA GLN A 51 -7.50 17.47 -2.54
C GLN A 51 -6.28 17.85 -3.41
N ASP A 52 -6.54 18.60 -4.47
CA ASP A 52 -5.51 19.24 -5.29
C ASP A 52 -4.64 20.21 -4.46
N ASP A 53 -3.43 20.51 -4.96
CA ASP A 53 -2.57 21.56 -4.43
C ASP A 53 -2.15 22.54 -5.54
N ILE A 54 -1.78 23.77 -5.20
CA ILE A 54 -1.51 24.83 -6.19
C ILE A 54 -0.20 25.56 -5.86
N THR A 55 0.54 25.96 -6.89
CA THR A 55 1.83 26.66 -6.73
C THR A 55 1.72 28.00 -5.99
N SER A 56 0.57 28.68 -6.08
CA SER A 56 0.28 29.94 -5.40
C SER A 56 -1.24 30.15 -5.26
N PHE A 57 -1.67 30.84 -4.20
CA PHE A 57 -3.06 31.30 -4.03
C PHE A 57 -3.30 32.69 -4.63
N ASP A 58 -2.23 33.45 -4.90
CA ASP A 58 -2.29 34.63 -5.75
C ASP A 58 -2.21 34.16 -7.20
N LEU A 59 -3.29 34.35 -7.95
CA LEU A 59 -3.42 33.92 -9.35
C LEU A 59 -3.10 35.05 -10.34
N THR A 60 -2.68 36.23 -9.87
CA THR A 60 -2.52 37.40 -10.73
C THR A 60 -1.43 37.25 -11.79
N SER A 61 -0.50 36.29 -11.60
CA SER A 61 0.59 36.04 -12.55
C SER A 61 0.15 35.24 -13.78
N ASN A 62 -0.97 34.50 -13.69
CA ASN A 62 -1.45 33.59 -14.74
C ASN A 62 -0.41 32.51 -15.11
N ALA A 63 0.44 32.15 -14.17
CA ALA A 63 1.49 31.13 -14.29
C ALA A 63 1.32 30.01 -13.26
N GLU A 64 0.23 30.04 -12.49
CA GLU A 64 -0.04 29.08 -11.43
C GLU A 64 -0.41 27.72 -12.01
N VAL A 65 0.04 26.68 -11.32
CA VAL A 65 -0.18 25.29 -11.72
C VAL A 65 -0.84 24.58 -10.56
N ILE A 66 -1.92 23.86 -10.87
CA ILE A 66 -2.60 22.99 -9.92
C ILE A 66 -2.14 21.54 -10.14
N PHE A 67 -1.74 20.88 -9.06
CA PHE A 67 -1.38 19.48 -9.02
C PHE A 67 -2.60 18.66 -8.60
N ARG A 68 -3.05 17.77 -9.49
CA ARG A 68 -4.21 16.91 -9.28
C ARG A 68 -3.81 15.44 -9.22
N PRO A 69 -4.05 14.75 -8.09
CA PRO A 69 -3.84 13.32 -7.99
C PRO A 69 -4.91 12.54 -8.76
N GLU A 70 -4.51 11.44 -9.39
CA GLU A 70 -5.41 10.48 -10.04
C GLU A 70 -5.49 9.17 -9.23
N TYR A 71 -6.72 8.66 -9.12
CA TYR A 71 -7.02 7.33 -8.59
C TYR A 71 -7.94 6.57 -9.56
N ASN A 72 -7.48 5.42 -10.03
CA ASN A 72 -8.25 4.50 -10.85
C ASN A 72 -8.50 3.18 -10.10
N ARG A 73 -9.73 3.00 -9.60
CA ARG A 73 -10.14 1.79 -8.85
C ARG A 73 -10.12 0.51 -9.67
N GLN A 74 -10.34 0.57 -10.98
CA GLN A 74 -10.43 -0.63 -11.81
C GLN A 74 -9.08 -1.34 -11.88
N TYR A 75 -8.02 -0.55 -11.98
CA TYR A 75 -6.67 -1.07 -12.16
C TYR A 75 -5.73 -0.78 -11.01
N TRP A 76 -6.14 -0.05 -9.97
CA TRP A 76 -5.29 0.41 -8.86
C TRP A 76 -4.05 1.16 -9.37
N SER A 77 -4.29 2.06 -10.31
CA SER A 77 -3.27 2.91 -10.93
C SER A 77 -3.57 4.37 -10.61
N GLY A 78 -2.54 5.19 -10.60
CA GLY A 78 -2.68 6.63 -10.50
C GLY A 78 -1.59 7.36 -11.24
N ASP A 79 -1.72 8.66 -11.16
CA ASP A 79 -0.82 9.62 -11.76
C ASP A 79 -0.94 10.95 -11.01
N LEU A 80 -0.02 11.87 -11.29
CA LEU A 80 -0.09 13.24 -10.80
C LEU A 80 -0.12 14.19 -12.00
N HIS A 81 -1.26 14.84 -12.21
CA HIS A 81 -1.42 15.84 -13.25
C HIS A 81 -1.02 17.22 -12.75
N ALA A 82 -0.56 18.06 -13.66
CA ALA A 82 -0.26 19.47 -13.49
C ALA A 82 -1.01 20.25 -14.57
N PHE A 83 -1.99 21.06 -14.16
CA PHE A 83 -2.77 21.87 -15.10
C PHE A 83 -2.54 23.36 -14.86
N PRO A 84 -2.44 24.19 -15.91
CA PRO A 84 -2.30 25.62 -15.72
C PRO A 84 -3.63 26.22 -15.24
N VAL A 85 -3.51 27.22 -14.37
CA VAL A 85 -4.61 27.98 -13.79
C VAL A 85 -4.50 29.42 -14.27
N SER A 86 -5.61 29.96 -14.80
CA SER A 86 -5.64 31.35 -15.24
C SER A 86 -5.83 32.31 -14.07
N SER A 87 -5.57 33.60 -14.30
CA SER A 87 -5.85 34.66 -13.32
C SER A 87 -7.32 34.85 -12.96
N ALA A 88 -8.23 34.26 -13.76
CA ALA A 88 -9.66 34.17 -13.44
C ALA A 88 -10.02 32.90 -12.65
N GLY A 89 -9.04 32.08 -12.27
CA GLY A 89 -9.23 30.80 -11.59
C GLY A 89 -9.70 29.66 -12.51
N LEU A 90 -9.56 29.79 -13.84
CA LEU A 90 -9.95 28.74 -14.77
C LEU A 90 -8.82 27.71 -14.92
N ILE A 91 -9.13 26.45 -14.68
CA ILE A 91 -8.18 25.32 -14.83
C ILE A 91 -8.31 24.76 -16.26
N ASN A 92 -7.20 24.69 -17.00
CA ASN A 92 -7.18 24.07 -18.33
C ASN A 92 -6.68 22.62 -18.25
N THR A 93 -7.60 21.67 -18.17
CA THR A 93 -7.27 20.24 -18.08
C THR A 93 -6.94 19.58 -19.42
N SER A 94 -6.90 20.34 -20.52
CA SER A 94 -6.55 19.82 -21.86
C SER A 94 -5.05 19.87 -22.13
N VAL A 95 -4.27 20.50 -21.25
CA VAL A 95 -2.83 20.73 -21.43
C VAL A 95 -2.11 20.37 -20.15
N GLU A 96 -1.16 19.45 -20.26
CA GLU A 96 -0.28 19.04 -19.18
C GLU A 96 0.89 20.02 -19.04
N SER A 97 1.05 20.63 -17.86
CA SER A 97 2.09 21.63 -17.58
C SER A 97 3.48 21.02 -17.38
N TRP A 98 3.58 19.70 -17.23
CA TRP A 98 4.87 19.02 -17.18
C TRP A 98 5.68 19.29 -18.44
N THR A 99 6.99 19.51 -18.27
CA THR A 99 7.90 19.65 -19.41
C THR A 99 7.79 18.44 -20.35
N GLY A 100 7.42 18.71 -21.61
CA GLY A 100 7.20 17.69 -22.65
C GLY A 100 5.81 17.04 -22.63
N GLY A 101 4.91 17.45 -21.75
CA GLY A 101 3.52 16.98 -21.66
C GLY A 101 3.36 15.54 -21.16
N SER A 102 4.44 14.91 -20.70
CA SER A 102 4.40 13.56 -20.12
C SER A 102 4.23 13.63 -18.61
N THR A 103 3.33 12.82 -18.07
CA THR A 103 3.04 12.74 -16.65
C THR A 103 4.11 11.95 -15.87
N PRO A 104 4.17 12.07 -14.54
CA PRO A 104 5.05 11.29 -13.68
C PRO A 104 4.89 9.78 -13.88
N ALA A 105 3.68 9.24 -13.99
CA ALA A 105 3.49 7.80 -14.24
C ALA A 105 4.10 7.36 -15.58
N ALA A 106 3.95 8.18 -16.63
CA ALA A 106 4.55 7.92 -17.94
C ALA A 106 6.09 8.03 -17.91
N LYS A 107 6.64 8.99 -17.18
CA LYS A 107 8.09 9.15 -17.01
C LYS A 107 8.70 7.99 -16.25
N LEU A 108 8.04 7.51 -15.19
CA LEU A 108 8.48 6.35 -14.42
C LEU A 108 8.52 5.06 -15.26
N LEU A 109 7.57 4.87 -16.17
CA LEU A 109 7.59 3.77 -17.13
C LEU A 109 8.79 3.82 -18.09
N GLY A 110 9.21 5.03 -18.48
CA GLY A 110 10.35 5.23 -19.36
C GLY A 110 11.72 5.12 -18.66
N GLN A 111 11.74 5.09 -17.33
CA GLN A 111 12.97 4.99 -16.56
C GLN A 111 13.38 3.53 -16.35
N ASN A 112 14.69 3.30 -16.26
CA ASN A 112 15.20 2.01 -15.82
C ASN A 112 14.89 1.84 -14.32
N TRP A 113 14.12 0.82 -13.96
CA TRP A 113 13.73 0.55 -12.56
C TRP A 113 14.92 0.32 -11.63
N ASP A 114 16.03 -0.20 -12.17
CA ASP A 114 17.23 -0.49 -11.42
C ASP A 114 18.06 0.78 -11.27
N THR A 115 18.62 1.30 -12.36
CA THR A 115 19.62 2.38 -12.32
C THR A 115 19.03 3.79 -12.47
N GLY A 116 17.80 3.92 -12.95
CA GLY A 116 17.17 5.21 -13.26
C GLY A 116 16.45 5.85 -12.07
N ARG A 117 16.12 5.08 -11.03
CA ARG A 117 15.35 5.55 -9.86
C ARG A 117 16.18 5.61 -8.59
N PHE A 118 16.18 6.78 -7.95
CA PHE A 118 16.76 6.98 -6.62
C PHE A 118 15.72 6.70 -5.55
N ILE A 119 15.79 5.53 -4.92
CA ILE A 119 14.82 5.09 -3.92
C ILE A 119 15.57 4.78 -2.63
N GLY A 120 15.29 5.54 -1.59
CA GLY A 120 15.87 5.41 -0.26
C GLY A 120 14.95 4.67 0.69
N THR A 121 15.49 4.22 1.81
CA THR A 121 14.74 3.79 2.99
C THR A 121 15.64 4.03 4.22
N MET A 122 15.13 3.77 5.42
CA MET A 122 15.90 3.93 6.65
C MET A 122 16.07 2.58 7.34
N ASN A 123 17.28 2.30 7.83
CA ASN A 123 17.54 1.10 8.63
C ASN A 123 17.17 1.31 10.11
N ASP A 124 17.22 0.24 10.90
CA ASP A 124 16.87 0.27 12.32
C ASP A 124 17.78 1.19 13.17
N ALA A 125 18.96 1.55 12.65
CA ALA A 125 19.88 2.49 13.27
C ALA A 125 19.60 3.96 12.88
N GLY A 126 18.55 4.22 12.10
CA GLY A 126 18.18 5.56 11.63
C GLY A 126 19.01 6.07 10.44
N ALA A 127 19.86 5.24 9.84
CA ALA A 127 20.67 5.62 8.70
C ALA A 127 19.90 5.42 7.39
N GLY A 128 19.96 6.43 6.52
CA GLY A 128 19.45 6.34 5.14
C GLY A 128 20.26 5.32 4.34
N ILE A 129 19.58 4.36 3.74
CA ILE A 129 20.15 3.30 2.92
C ILE A 129 19.38 3.20 1.60
N ALA A 130 19.97 2.60 0.57
CA ALA A 130 19.23 2.35 -0.66
C ALA A 130 18.14 1.29 -0.43
N PHE A 131 16.96 1.47 -1.03
CA PHE A 131 15.90 0.47 -1.02
C PHE A 131 16.26 -0.69 -1.96
N ARG A 132 17.20 -1.52 -1.52
CA ARG A 132 17.85 -2.60 -2.27
C ARG A 132 18.26 -3.71 -1.33
N GLU A 133 18.24 -4.93 -1.86
CA GLU A 133 18.59 -6.11 -1.07
C GLU A 133 20.01 -6.03 -0.49
N THR A 134 20.95 -5.53 -1.29
CA THR A 134 22.36 -5.39 -0.91
C THR A 134 22.59 -4.41 0.24
N SER A 135 21.66 -3.46 0.47
CA SER A 135 21.78 -2.43 1.51
C SER A 135 20.94 -2.74 2.75
N MET A 136 19.81 -3.44 2.60
CA MET A 136 18.86 -3.68 3.71
C MET A 136 19.26 -4.84 4.63
N GLY A 137 20.11 -5.79 4.19
CA GLY A 137 20.44 -6.98 5.00
C GLY A 137 19.22 -7.88 5.26
N SER A 138 19.40 -9.07 5.85
CA SER A 138 18.35 -10.12 5.94
C SER A 138 17.19 -9.86 6.93
N THR A 139 17.22 -8.79 7.72
CA THR A 139 16.32 -8.61 8.87
C THR A 139 15.14 -7.67 8.65
N SER A 140 15.12 -6.88 7.57
CA SER A 140 14.12 -5.80 7.37
C SER A 140 13.00 -6.12 6.37
N PHE A 141 12.86 -7.37 5.91
CA PHE A 141 11.81 -7.75 4.94
C PHE A 141 11.17 -9.10 5.27
N PRO A 142 9.85 -9.27 5.07
CA PRO A 142 9.19 -10.56 5.26
C PRO A 142 9.79 -11.65 4.36
N ALA A 143 9.65 -12.90 4.82
CA ALA A 143 10.08 -14.08 4.07
C ALA A 143 9.49 -14.07 2.64
N PRO A 144 10.21 -14.65 1.66
CA PRO A 144 9.76 -14.71 0.26
C PRO A 144 8.31 -15.20 0.14
N PRO A 145 7.37 -14.39 -0.37
CA PRO A 145 5.97 -14.76 -0.42
C PRO A 145 5.73 -15.73 -1.57
N THR A 146 4.72 -16.58 -1.38
CA THR A 146 4.09 -17.27 -2.49
C THR A 146 2.92 -16.41 -2.99
N ILE A 147 3.00 -15.92 -4.22
CA ILE A 147 1.92 -15.14 -4.86
C ILE A 147 1.43 -15.94 -6.06
N SER A 148 0.11 -16.19 -6.14
CA SER A 148 -0.49 -16.94 -7.24
C SER A 148 0.13 -18.33 -7.48
N GLY A 149 0.63 -18.99 -6.42
CA GLY A 149 1.29 -20.29 -6.50
C GLY A 149 2.78 -20.25 -6.88
N ASN A 150 3.33 -19.08 -7.20
CA ASN A 150 4.75 -18.88 -7.49
C ASN A 150 5.50 -18.42 -6.24
N THR A 151 6.68 -19.00 -5.98
CA THR A 151 7.56 -18.57 -4.89
C THR A 151 8.59 -17.59 -5.44
N TYR A 152 8.63 -16.37 -4.88
CA TYR A 152 9.54 -15.32 -5.32
C TYR A 152 10.68 -15.13 -4.35
N THR A 153 11.84 -14.73 -4.83
CA THR A 153 12.89 -14.26 -3.94
C THR A 153 12.58 -12.85 -3.44
N ARG A 154 13.25 -12.43 -2.36
CA ARG A 154 13.20 -11.05 -1.89
C ARG A 154 13.70 -10.07 -2.97
N ALA A 155 14.73 -10.44 -3.72
CA ALA A 155 15.22 -9.65 -4.85
C ALA A 155 14.11 -9.38 -5.87
N ASN A 156 13.29 -10.39 -6.19
CA ASN A 156 12.17 -10.21 -7.13
C ASN A 156 11.12 -9.25 -6.60
N LEU A 157 10.78 -9.30 -5.31
CA LEU A 157 9.84 -8.35 -4.71
C LEU A 157 10.38 -6.92 -4.70
N LEU A 158 11.63 -6.74 -4.29
CA LEU A 158 12.24 -5.42 -4.28
C LEU A 158 12.34 -4.86 -5.70
N ALA A 159 12.73 -5.68 -6.68
CA ALA A 159 12.72 -5.27 -8.08
C ALA A 159 11.30 -4.84 -8.53
N TYR A 160 10.27 -5.61 -8.19
CA TYR A 160 8.88 -5.28 -8.50
C TYR A 160 8.44 -3.94 -7.90
N LEU A 161 8.69 -3.72 -6.61
CA LEU A 161 8.37 -2.46 -5.91
C LEU A 161 9.15 -1.27 -6.50
N ARG A 162 10.38 -1.51 -6.97
CA ARG A 162 11.19 -0.50 -7.68
C ARG A 162 10.73 -0.24 -9.12
N GLY A 163 9.87 -1.09 -9.69
CA GLY A 163 9.26 -0.91 -11.01
C GLY A 163 9.59 -1.97 -12.05
N ASP A 164 10.26 -3.08 -11.68
CA ASP A 164 10.44 -4.22 -12.59
C ASP A 164 9.10 -4.91 -12.87
N SER A 165 8.76 -5.04 -14.15
CA SER A 165 7.52 -5.68 -14.61
C SER A 165 7.72 -7.14 -15.06
N THR A 166 8.94 -7.68 -14.99
CA THR A 166 9.28 -9.02 -15.51
C THR A 166 8.39 -10.14 -14.98
N ASN A 167 7.95 -10.05 -13.71
CA ASN A 167 7.13 -11.08 -13.05
C ASN A 167 5.63 -10.75 -13.02
N GLU A 168 5.18 -9.72 -13.74
CA GLU A 168 3.78 -9.32 -13.80
C GLU A 168 2.93 -10.25 -14.69
N GLY A 169 1.62 -10.32 -14.42
CA GLY A 169 0.67 -11.07 -15.23
C GLY A 169 0.95 -12.57 -15.20
N GLY A 170 1.42 -13.13 -16.33
CA GLY A 170 1.77 -14.54 -16.45
C GLY A 170 2.89 -14.99 -15.49
N GLY A 171 3.70 -14.04 -14.99
CA GLY A 171 4.69 -14.28 -13.96
C GLY A 171 4.10 -14.41 -12.55
N GLY A 172 2.82 -14.09 -12.34
CA GLY A 172 2.05 -14.27 -11.10
C GLY A 172 1.88 -13.03 -10.22
N MET A 173 2.72 -12.00 -10.38
CA MET A 173 2.53 -10.70 -9.70
C MET A 173 1.46 -9.87 -10.42
N ARG A 174 0.87 -8.91 -9.71
CA ARG A 174 -0.17 -8.04 -10.26
C ARG A 174 0.37 -7.21 -11.44
N PRO A 175 -0.29 -7.19 -12.62
CA PRO A 175 0.05 -6.28 -13.70
C PRO A 175 -0.29 -4.83 -13.37
N ARG A 176 0.61 -3.90 -13.70
CA ARG A 176 0.45 -2.46 -13.43
C ARG A 176 0.57 -1.64 -14.71
N ALA A 177 -0.19 -0.55 -14.78
CA ALA A 177 -0.06 0.43 -15.86
C ALA A 177 1.23 1.25 -15.74
N SER A 178 1.66 1.55 -14.51
CA SER A 178 2.90 2.25 -14.16
C SER A 178 3.38 1.77 -12.77
N PRO A 179 4.68 1.92 -12.43
CA PRO A 179 5.14 1.74 -11.05
C PRO A 179 4.44 2.67 -10.05
N LEU A 180 3.99 3.85 -10.50
CA LEU A 180 3.26 4.81 -9.65
C LEU A 180 1.88 4.26 -9.29
N GLY A 181 1.66 4.11 -7.98
CA GLY A 181 0.39 3.68 -7.43
C GLY A 181 -0.73 4.70 -7.60
N ASP A 182 -1.94 4.29 -7.24
CA ASP A 182 -3.08 5.19 -7.14
C ASP A 182 -2.91 6.21 -6.00
N ILE A 183 -3.30 7.46 -6.24
CA ILE A 183 -3.17 8.56 -5.28
C ILE A 183 -4.56 8.97 -4.81
N VAL A 184 -4.99 8.42 -3.69
CA VAL A 184 -6.33 8.66 -3.13
C VAL A 184 -6.29 9.28 -1.74
N HIS A 185 -5.32 8.88 -0.91
CA HIS A 185 -5.23 9.32 0.49
C HIS A 185 -4.12 10.34 0.77
N SER A 186 -3.36 10.73 -0.25
CA SER A 186 -2.31 11.75 -0.12
C SER A 186 -2.68 12.97 -0.93
N ARG A 187 -2.83 14.10 -0.24
CA ARG A 187 -2.80 15.41 -0.91
C ARG A 187 -1.38 15.64 -1.43
N PRO A 188 -1.19 16.11 -2.67
CA PRO A 188 0.10 16.63 -3.09
C PRO A 188 0.50 17.80 -2.18
N TYR A 189 1.81 17.99 -2.02
CA TYR A 189 2.37 19.13 -1.31
C TYR A 189 3.45 19.77 -2.18
N PHE A 190 3.16 20.95 -2.70
CA PHE A 190 4.11 21.77 -3.43
C PHE A 190 5.02 22.52 -2.46
N LEU A 191 6.31 22.40 -2.71
CA LEU A 191 7.37 23.14 -2.03
C LEU A 191 8.17 23.88 -3.09
N ASN A 192 8.11 25.21 -3.04
CA ASN A 192 9.11 26.08 -3.62
C ASN A 192 10.18 26.31 -2.55
N ASP A 193 11.36 25.69 -2.71
CA ASP A 193 12.54 26.07 -1.94
C ASP A 193 13.50 26.88 -2.82
N ASP A 194 14.45 27.61 -2.21
CA ASP A 194 15.38 28.49 -2.93
C ASP A 194 16.23 27.77 -4.00
N ALA A 195 16.31 26.45 -3.95
CA ALA A 195 17.08 25.63 -4.89
C ALA A 195 16.21 24.93 -5.94
N TYR A 196 15.00 24.49 -5.57
CA TYR A 196 14.20 23.54 -6.32
C TYR A 196 12.69 23.64 -6.02
N ASP A 197 11.91 23.60 -7.11
CA ASP A 197 10.48 23.36 -7.04
C ASP A 197 10.19 21.85 -7.01
N THR A 198 9.53 21.38 -5.95
CA THR A 198 9.24 19.96 -5.74
C THR A 198 7.80 19.75 -5.31
N VAL A 199 7.12 18.76 -5.89
CA VAL A 199 5.83 18.29 -5.40
C VAL A 199 5.99 16.91 -4.77
N PHE A 200 5.53 16.79 -3.53
CA PHE A 200 5.56 15.55 -2.76
C PHE A 200 4.19 14.90 -2.77
N VAL A 201 4.15 13.58 -2.96
CA VAL A 201 2.89 12.84 -2.89
C VAL A 201 3.12 11.39 -2.52
N GLY A 202 2.32 10.87 -1.58
CA GLY A 202 2.27 9.44 -1.27
C GLY A 202 1.36 8.71 -2.23
N ALA A 203 1.78 7.54 -2.70
CA ALA A 203 0.99 6.67 -3.56
C ALA A 203 0.81 5.29 -2.92
N ASN A 204 -0.26 4.59 -3.33
CA ASN A 204 -0.58 3.25 -2.81
C ASN A 204 0.32 2.13 -3.34
N ASP A 205 1.39 2.47 -4.06
CA ASP A 205 2.54 1.58 -4.31
C ASP A 205 3.45 1.44 -3.07
N GLY A 206 3.16 2.21 -2.01
CA GLY A 206 3.85 2.17 -0.72
C GLY A 206 4.97 3.20 -0.59
N MET A 207 5.08 4.13 -1.55
CA MET A 207 6.16 5.11 -1.59
C MET A 207 5.67 6.53 -1.33
N LEU A 208 6.54 7.34 -0.73
CA LEU A 208 6.49 8.80 -0.90
C LEU A 208 7.33 9.17 -2.12
N HIS A 209 6.76 9.92 -3.05
CA HIS A 209 7.46 10.44 -4.21
C HIS A 209 7.76 11.92 -4.07
N ALA A 210 8.92 12.34 -4.57
CA ALA A 210 9.29 13.73 -4.78
C ALA A 210 9.51 13.96 -6.28
N PHE A 211 8.62 14.71 -6.92
CA PHE A 211 8.73 15.07 -8.34
C PHE A 211 9.23 16.50 -8.49
N ASP A 212 10.10 16.73 -9.47
CA ASP A 212 10.42 18.08 -9.93
C ASP A 212 9.14 18.75 -10.47
N ALA A 213 8.74 19.87 -9.88
CA ALA A 213 7.42 20.46 -10.15
C ALA A 213 7.30 21.13 -11.53
N THR A 214 8.41 21.28 -12.27
CA THR A 214 8.41 21.78 -13.66
C THR A 214 8.36 20.63 -14.66
N SER A 215 9.17 19.61 -14.43
CA SER A 215 9.36 18.52 -15.38
C SER A 215 8.54 17.29 -15.05
N GLY A 216 8.04 17.11 -13.83
CA GLY A 216 7.38 15.87 -13.38
C GLY A 216 8.33 14.68 -13.27
N ALA A 217 9.65 14.88 -13.39
CA ALA A 217 10.63 13.82 -13.21
C ALA A 217 10.77 13.47 -11.72
N GLU A 218 10.78 12.17 -11.41
CA GLU A 218 11.04 11.71 -10.05
C GLU A 218 12.47 12.10 -9.65
N ARG A 219 12.59 12.93 -8.60
CA ARG A 219 13.88 13.25 -7.96
C ARG A 219 14.30 12.09 -7.07
N TRP A 220 13.38 11.58 -6.28
CA TRP A 220 13.57 10.45 -5.38
C TRP A 220 12.24 9.86 -4.90
N ALA A 221 12.29 8.65 -4.35
CA ALA A 221 11.22 8.03 -3.58
C ALA A 221 11.75 7.42 -2.26
N TYR A 222 10.84 7.19 -1.31
CA TYR A 222 11.13 6.66 0.02
C TYR A 222 10.08 5.65 0.48
#